data_AF-S4RQR5-F1
#
_entry.id   AF-S4RQR5-F1
#
_cell.length_a   1.000
_cell.length_b   1.000
_cell.length_c   1.000
_cell.angle_alpha   90.00
_cell.angle_beta   90.00
_cell.angle_gamma   90.00
#
_symmetry.space_group_name_H-M   'P 1'
#
loop_
_entity.id
_entity.type
_entity.pdbx_description
1 polymer ?
#
loop_
_entity_poly.entity_id
_entity_poly.type
_entity_poly.pdbx_seq_one_letter_code
_entity_poly.pdbx_strand_id
1 'polypeptide(L)'
;ATGPPDVERPCEVSLRTWSPESRYSQRTPSGTCPQPSGCVLELSFSLPTLPELLTIWVTYIFLHNSHPIKDLVILTADGRNKSLGPQTVFCDVPLTVRLDWLLAPVESVRIHTIDEKLEVDAALLRSAPSDGRCSRCRPLSYKLSRSPPFHPRGQVVVDGPSRSFVDRSVEPGATYVYQVAVSTTYGDSQPSPPLVYTHGSPYCGDAATHERQGKSTEECDDGNLTDGDGCSSTCHVEASFVC
;
A
#
# COMPACT_ATOMS: atom_id res chain seq x y z
N ALA A 1 11.34 11.93 -6.73
CA ALA A 1 9.91 12.23 -6.87
C ALA A 1 9.40 12.70 -5.52
N THR A 2 8.69 13.82 -5.47
CA THR A 2 8.00 14.30 -4.27
C THR A 2 6.57 14.57 -4.67
N GLY A 3 5.61 13.89 -4.05
CA GLY A 3 4.21 13.97 -4.43
C GLY A 3 3.42 12.75 -3.95
N PRO A 4 2.08 12.78 -4.05
CA PRO A 4 1.28 11.58 -3.87
C PRO A 4 1.62 10.55 -4.97
N PRO A 5 1.32 9.26 -4.75
CA PRO A 5 1.37 8.27 -5.83
C PRO A 5 0.55 8.76 -7.04
N ASP A 6 1.13 8.75 -8.25
CA ASP A 6 0.53 9.34 -9.45
C ASP A 6 0.55 8.43 -10.68
N VAL A 7 0.79 7.13 -10.46
CA VAL A 7 0.61 6.10 -11.50
C VAL A 7 -0.88 5.89 -11.82
N GLU A 8 -1.19 5.83 -13.11
CA GLU A 8 -2.56 5.71 -13.61
C GLU A 8 -3.16 4.31 -13.48
N ARG A 9 -2.32 3.26 -13.57
CA ARG A 9 -2.75 1.86 -13.52
C ARG A 9 -1.80 1.01 -12.67
N PRO A 10 -2.31 0.31 -11.65
CA PRO A 10 -1.49 -0.64 -10.89
C PRO A 10 -1.09 -1.82 -11.78
N CYS A 11 0.05 -2.42 -11.48
CA CYS A 11 0.58 -3.60 -12.19
C CYS A 11 0.86 -3.40 -13.70
N GLU A 12 0.92 -2.15 -14.16
CA GLU A 12 1.40 -1.79 -15.49
C GLU A 12 2.66 -0.92 -15.36
N VAL A 13 3.60 -1.09 -16.28
CA VAL A 13 4.85 -0.30 -16.30
C VAL A 13 4.56 1.18 -16.51
N SER A 14 5.26 2.04 -15.79
CA SER A 14 5.07 3.49 -15.81
C SER A 14 6.37 4.26 -16.00
N LEU A 15 6.30 5.40 -16.70
CA LEU A 15 7.43 6.32 -16.83
C LEU A 15 7.55 7.30 -15.65
N ARG A 16 6.59 7.30 -14.72
CA ARG A 16 6.56 8.20 -13.56
C ARG A 16 7.19 7.60 -12.30
N THR A 17 7.49 6.32 -12.35
CA THR A 17 8.02 5.53 -11.24
C THR A 17 9.55 5.50 -11.27
N TRP A 18 10.15 5.15 -10.15
CA TRP A 18 11.55 4.73 -10.15
C TRP A 18 11.65 3.25 -10.49
N SER A 19 12.49 2.90 -11.47
CA SER A 19 12.92 1.51 -11.72
C SER A 19 14.44 1.43 -11.91
N PRO A 20 15.10 0.32 -11.50
CA PRO A 20 16.51 0.09 -11.76
C PRO A 20 16.90 0.23 -13.24
N GLU A 21 16.11 -0.35 -14.15
CA GLU A 21 16.35 -0.32 -15.60
C GLU A 21 16.27 1.12 -16.14
N SER A 22 15.31 1.91 -15.67
CA SER A 22 15.07 3.29 -16.14
C SER A 22 16.28 4.23 -15.94
N ARG A 23 17.15 3.97 -14.95
CA ARG A 23 18.36 4.76 -14.69
C ARG A 23 19.62 4.20 -15.34
N TYR A 24 19.62 2.94 -15.79
CA TYR A 24 20.85 2.26 -16.23
C TYR A 24 21.17 2.43 -17.72
N SER A 25 20.29 3.05 -18.52
CA SER A 25 20.52 3.29 -19.96
C SER A 25 21.66 4.27 -20.32
N GLN A 26 22.46 4.80 -19.37
CA GLN A 26 23.50 5.77 -19.72
C GLN A 26 24.95 5.44 -19.33
N ARG A 27 25.30 4.38 -18.58
CA ARG A 27 26.72 4.20 -18.17
C ARG A 27 27.37 2.81 -18.12
N THR A 28 26.72 1.69 -18.45
CA THR A 28 27.43 0.38 -18.51
C THR A 28 26.86 -0.59 -19.56
N PRO A 29 27.66 -1.51 -20.15
CA PRO A 29 27.28 -2.34 -21.30
C PRO A 29 26.29 -3.48 -21.00
N SER A 30 25.89 -3.69 -19.75
CA SER A 30 24.86 -4.65 -19.36
C SER A 30 23.94 -3.95 -18.36
N GLY A 31 22.70 -3.67 -18.76
CA GLY A 31 21.69 -2.98 -17.95
C GLY A 31 21.14 -3.82 -16.79
N THR A 32 21.99 -4.60 -16.13
CA THR A 32 21.63 -5.59 -15.12
C THR A 32 22.09 -5.19 -13.73
N CYS A 33 21.30 -5.52 -12.70
CA CYS A 33 21.64 -5.22 -11.31
C CYS A 33 22.91 -5.99 -10.90
N PRO A 34 23.91 -5.34 -10.27
CA PRO A 34 25.16 -5.98 -9.94
C PRO A 34 24.95 -7.10 -8.92
N GLN A 35 25.27 -8.34 -9.31
CA GLN A 35 25.22 -9.51 -8.42
C GLN A 35 26.47 -9.57 -7.54
N PRO A 36 26.38 -9.90 -6.24
CA PRO A 36 25.17 -10.27 -5.47
C PRO A 36 24.48 -9.07 -4.79
N SER A 37 25.03 -7.86 -4.92
CA SER A 37 24.62 -6.66 -4.17
C SER A 37 23.24 -6.11 -4.53
N GLY A 38 22.71 -6.46 -5.71
CA GLY A 38 21.47 -5.91 -6.26
C GLY A 38 21.59 -4.43 -6.64
N CYS A 39 20.47 -3.88 -7.10
CA CYS A 39 20.26 -2.45 -7.25
C CYS A 39 19.75 -1.83 -5.95
N VAL A 40 20.05 -0.55 -5.76
CA VAL A 40 19.75 0.18 -4.53
C VAL A 40 19.00 1.47 -4.84
N LEU A 41 17.86 1.66 -4.20
CA LEU A 41 17.17 2.95 -4.11
C LEU A 41 17.30 3.48 -2.70
N GLU A 42 17.86 4.68 -2.53
CA GLU A 42 17.83 5.38 -1.25
C GLU A 42 16.92 6.60 -1.34
N LEU A 43 15.91 6.66 -0.46
CA LEU A 43 14.96 7.75 -0.35
C LEU A 43 15.22 8.49 0.96
N SER A 44 15.73 9.71 0.85
CA SER A 44 15.95 10.59 2.00
C SER A 44 14.73 11.45 2.26
N PHE A 45 14.38 11.61 3.54
CA PHE A 45 13.34 12.53 3.97
C PHE A 45 13.94 13.90 4.26
N SER A 46 13.19 14.96 4.01
CA SER A 46 13.68 16.34 4.21
C SER A 46 14.07 16.63 5.66
N LEU A 47 13.50 15.89 6.62
CA LEU A 47 13.75 16.05 8.04
C LEU A 47 13.82 14.67 8.73
N PRO A 48 14.79 14.45 9.63
CA PRO A 48 14.82 13.27 10.48
C PRO A 48 13.56 13.19 11.35
N THR A 49 12.82 12.08 11.28
CA THR A 49 11.47 11.97 11.87
C THR A 49 11.34 10.71 12.73
N LEU A 50 10.80 10.81 13.94
CA LEU A 50 10.49 9.65 14.77
C LEU A 50 9.33 8.87 14.12
N PRO A 51 9.53 7.61 13.69
CA PRO A 51 8.58 6.94 12.82
C PRO A 51 7.48 6.22 13.61
N GLU A 52 6.32 6.07 12.99
CA GLU A 52 5.26 5.12 13.38
C GLU A 52 5.04 4.09 12.29
N LEU A 53 5.00 4.55 11.04
CA LEU A 53 4.62 3.75 9.88
C LEU A 53 5.43 4.18 8.66
N LEU A 54 5.95 3.22 7.92
CA LEU A 54 6.51 3.41 6.59
C LEU A 54 5.58 2.75 5.57
N THR A 55 5.21 3.47 4.52
CA THR A 55 4.41 2.94 3.42
C THR A 55 5.16 3.15 2.10
N ILE A 56 5.27 2.12 1.26
CA ILE A 56 5.95 2.15 -0.04
C ILE A 56 4.97 1.66 -1.10
N TRP A 57 4.72 2.47 -2.12
CA TRP A 57 3.88 2.11 -3.26
C TRP A 57 4.76 1.49 -4.34
N VAL A 58 4.65 0.17 -4.45
CA VAL A 58 5.23 -0.60 -5.54
C VAL A 58 4.15 -0.75 -6.60
N THR A 59 4.44 -0.36 -7.83
CA THR A 59 3.44 -0.33 -8.92
C THR A 59 3.66 -1.41 -9.95
N TYR A 60 4.85 -2.01 -9.97
CA TYR A 60 5.17 -3.11 -10.87
C TYR A 60 6.30 -3.95 -10.28
N ILE A 61 6.20 -5.26 -10.49
CA ILE A 61 7.24 -6.25 -10.20
C ILE A 61 7.29 -7.24 -11.36
N PHE A 62 8.46 -7.80 -11.63
CA PHE A 62 8.64 -8.84 -12.66
C PHE A 62 8.95 -10.20 -12.04
N LEU A 63 9.70 -10.23 -10.93
CA LEU A 63 10.09 -11.46 -10.26
C LEU A 63 9.05 -11.88 -9.20
N HIS A 64 7.83 -12.21 -9.65
CA HIS A 64 6.70 -12.57 -8.76
C HIS A 64 6.99 -13.73 -7.79
N ASN A 65 7.89 -14.66 -8.16
CA ASN A 65 8.22 -15.85 -7.36
C ASN A 65 9.43 -15.66 -6.43
N SER A 66 9.86 -14.42 -6.19
CA SER A 66 10.97 -14.11 -5.30
C SER A 66 10.67 -12.82 -4.55
N HIS A 67 11.13 -12.68 -3.30
CA HIS A 67 11.09 -11.41 -2.56
C HIS A 67 11.73 -10.29 -3.42
N PRO A 68 10.94 -9.42 -4.08
CA PRO A 68 11.47 -8.48 -5.07
C PRO A 68 12.38 -7.46 -4.37
N ILE A 69 11.96 -7.05 -3.18
CA ILE A 69 12.79 -6.34 -2.21
C ILE A 69 13.58 -7.38 -1.41
N LYS A 70 14.90 -7.42 -1.62
CA LYS A 70 15.83 -8.31 -0.91
C LYS A 70 16.14 -7.85 0.50
N ASP A 71 16.22 -6.55 0.70
CA ASP A 71 16.37 -5.96 2.02
C ASP A 71 15.79 -4.55 2.02
N LEU A 72 15.08 -4.22 3.09
CA LEU A 72 14.61 -2.87 3.37
C LEU A 72 15.34 -2.37 4.61
N VAL A 73 16.23 -1.39 4.41
CA VAL A 73 17.07 -0.84 5.48
C VAL A 73 16.56 0.53 5.88
N ILE A 74 16.24 0.69 7.16
CA ILE A 74 15.89 1.97 7.78
C ILE A 74 17.18 2.64 8.25
N LEU A 75 17.48 3.83 7.74
CA LEU A 75 18.64 4.61 8.14
C LEU A 75 18.24 5.65 9.19
N THR A 76 18.90 5.59 10.33
CA THR A 76 18.58 6.41 11.51
C THR A 76 19.65 7.47 11.75
N ALA A 77 19.24 8.59 12.33
CA ALA A 77 20.12 9.73 12.63
C ALA A 77 21.24 9.39 13.65
N ASP A 78 21.06 8.32 14.43
CA ASP A 78 22.07 7.81 15.37
C ASP A 78 23.07 6.83 14.72
N GLY A 79 22.94 6.58 13.41
CA GLY A 79 23.76 5.65 12.63
C GLY A 79 23.48 4.17 12.88
N ARG A 80 22.51 3.83 13.74
CA ARG A 80 22.14 2.44 14.08
C ARG A 80 21.07 1.89 13.13
N ASN A 81 21.42 1.84 11.85
CA ASN A 81 20.53 1.38 10.79
C ASN A 81 19.92 0.00 11.07
N LYS A 82 18.67 -0.21 10.64
CA LYS A 82 17.92 -1.46 10.84
C LYS A 82 17.53 -2.10 9.52
N SER A 83 18.04 -3.29 9.27
CA SER A 83 17.55 -4.17 8.20
C SER A 83 16.26 -4.83 8.66
N LEU A 84 15.25 -4.77 7.79
CA LEU A 84 13.98 -5.47 7.95
C LEU A 84 13.97 -6.81 7.19
N GLY A 85 15.03 -7.09 6.42
CA GLY A 85 15.14 -8.29 5.61
C GLY A 85 14.27 -8.25 4.35
N PRO A 86 14.14 -9.40 3.67
CA PRO A 86 13.35 -9.52 2.44
C PRO A 86 11.89 -9.14 2.67
N GLN A 87 11.31 -8.41 1.72
CA GLN A 87 9.90 -8.02 1.77
C GLN A 87 9.17 -8.59 0.56
N THR A 88 7.98 -9.12 0.83
CA THR A 88 7.00 -9.45 -0.22
C THR A 88 6.21 -8.18 -0.53
N VAL A 89 6.06 -7.88 -1.81
CA VAL A 89 5.33 -6.70 -2.30
C VAL A 89 4.44 -7.09 -3.46
N PHE A 90 3.32 -6.40 -3.59
CA PHE A 90 2.34 -6.57 -4.66
C PHE A 90 2.21 -5.23 -5.39
N CYS A 91 1.90 -5.26 -6.69
CA CYS A 91 1.92 -4.08 -7.56
C CYS A 91 0.69 -3.18 -7.46
N ASP A 92 -0.31 -3.62 -6.71
CA ASP A 92 -1.59 -2.98 -6.44
C ASP A 92 -1.79 -2.65 -4.95
N VAL A 93 -0.92 -3.15 -4.07
CA VAL A 93 -0.99 -2.93 -2.63
C VAL A 93 0.29 -2.26 -2.13
N PRO A 94 0.18 -1.16 -1.35
CA PRO A 94 1.34 -0.54 -0.76
C PRO A 94 1.92 -1.38 0.39
N LEU A 95 3.21 -1.69 0.31
CA LEU A 95 3.96 -2.28 1.42
C LEU A 95 3.93 -1.34 2.62
N THR A 96 3.36 -1.79 3.74
CA THR A 96 3.23 -0.99 4.95
C THR A 96 3.90 -1.69 6.13
N VAL A 97 4.86 -1.01 6.76
CA VAL A 97 5.65 -1.52 7.87
C VAL A 97 5.48 -0.63 9.10
N ARG A 98 5.18 -1.24 10.26
CA ARG A 98 5.17 -0.55 11.55
C ARG A 98 6.58 -0.39 12.11
N LEU A 99 6.88 0.84 12.54
CA LEU A 99 8.18 1.27 13.05
C LEU A 99 8.09 1.91 14.43
N ASP A 100 6.97 1.73 15.13
CA ASP A 100 6.71 2.27 16.47
C ASP A 100 7.67 1.74 17.56
N TRP A 101 8.35 0.61 17.29
CA TRP A 101 9.44 0.08 18.11
C TRP A 101 10.76 0.86 17.95
N LEU A 102 10.89 1.69 16.93
CA LEU A 102 12.11 2.43 16.62
C LEU A 102 12.09 3.81 17.28
N LEU A 103 12.91 3.97 18.32
CA LEU A 103 12.99 5.21 19.11
C LEU A 103 13.99 6.25 18.56
N ALA A 104 14.59 5.99 17.39
CA ALA A 104 15.54 6.87 16.74
C ALA A 104 14.89 7.55 15.51
N PRO A 105 15.15 8.84 15.26
CA PRO A 105 14.67 9.51 14.05
C PRO A 105 15.21 8.84 12.79
N VAL A 106 14.33 8.61 11.83
CA VAL A 106 14.66 8.05 10.51
C VAL A 106 14.98 9.19 9.55
N GLU A 107 16.12 9.08 8.87
CA GLU A 107 16.59 10.07 7.88
C GLU A 107 16.33 9.60 6.45
N SER A 108 16.50 8.31 6.20
CA SER A 108 16.29 7.72 4.90
C SER A 108 15.87 6.25 4.98
N VAL A 109 15.32 5.75 3.89
CA VAL A 109 15.07 4.32 3.69
C VAL A 109 15.83 3.86 2.46
N ARG A 110 16.41 2.67 2.53
CA ARG A 110 17.17 2.07 1.45
C ARG A 110 16.56 0.73 1.07
N ILE A 111 16.18 0.62 -0.20
CA ILE A 111 15.55 -0.55 -0.80
C ILE A 111 16.59 -1.26 -1.65
N HIS A 112 16.90 -2.50 -1.30
CA HIS A 112 17.73 -3.39 -2.09
C HIS A 112 16.85 -4.32 -2.91
N THR A 113 17.08 -4.40 -4.22
CA THR A 113 16.33 -5.25 -5.14
C THR A 113 17.25 -5.97 -6.11
N ILE A 114 16.89 -7.18 -6.52
CA ILE A 114 17.49 -7.83 -7.71
C ILE A 114 16.51 -7.87 -8.88
N ASP A 115 15.27 -7.43 -8.66
CA ASP A 115 14.29 -7.26 -9.72
C ASP A 115 14.60 -5.95 -10.44
N GLU A 116 15.13 -6.08 -11.66
CA GLU A 116 15.53 -4.97 -12.53
C GLU A 116 14.33 -4.12 -12.98
N LYS A 117 13.12 -4.67 -12.87
CA LYS A 117 11.86 -4.04 -13.27
C LYS A 117 11.00 -3.63 -12.08
N LEU A 118 11.48 -3.77 -10.84
CA LEU A 118 10.77 -3.24 -9.68
C LEU A 118 10.49 -1.74 -9.89
N GLU A 119 9.22 -1.36 -9.85
CA GLU A 119 8.80 0.04 -9.93
C GLU A 119 8.30 0.54 -8.57
N VAL A 120 8.95 1.59 -8.05
CA VAL A 120 8.56 2.29 -6.82
C VAL A 120 8.08 3.69 -7.19
N ASP A 121 6.82 3.97 -6.90
CA ASP A 121 6.19 5.26 -7.21
C ASP A 121 6.44 6.29 -6.11
N ALA A 122 6.13 5.89 -4.87
CA ALA A 122 6.22 6.76 -3.71
C ALA A 122 6.62 6.01 -2.44
N ALA A 123 7.14 6.76 -1.47
CA ALA A 123 7.29 6.29 -0.10
C ALA A 123 6.83 7.40 0.87
N LEU A 124 6.12 7.00 1.92
CA LEU A 124 5.59 7.86 2.96
C LEU A 124 6.10 7.38 4.31
N LEU A 125 6.77 8.27 5.05
CA LEU A 125 7.08 8.07 6.46
C LEU A 125 6.10 8.89 7.30
N ARG A 126 5.32 8.20 8.13
CA ARG A 126 4.43 8.83 9.11
C ARG A 126 5.15 8.95 10.44
N SER A 127 5.13 10.14 11.03
CA SER A 127 5.69 10.37 12.35
C SER A 127 4.84 9.77 13.46
N ALA A 128 5.48 9.31 14.53
CA ALA A 128 4.82 8.95 15.77
C ALA A 128 4.13 10.17 16.41
N PRO A 129 3.01 9.97 17.15
CA PRO A 129 2.35 11.04 17.89
C PRO A 129 3.27 11.76 18.88
N SER A 130 4.31 11.06 19.36
CA SER A 130 5.32 11.59 20.28
C SER A 130 6.40 12.43 19.58
N ASP A 131 6.45 12.49 18.26
CA ASP A 131 7.37 13.38 17.55
C ASP A 131 7.00 14.83 17.87
N GLY A 132 7.96 15.62 18.37
CA GLY A 132 7.74 17.01 18.75
C GLY A 132 7.20 17.87 17.60
N ARG A 133 7.52 17.54 16.34
CA ARG A 133 6.99 18.21 15.15
C ARG A 133 5.51 17.89 14.92
N CYS A 134 5.06 16.73 15.39
CA CYS A 134 3.67 16.32 15.32
C CYS A 134 2.86 16.69 16.58
N SER A 135 3.42 17.47 17.51
CA SER A 135 2.72 17.97 18.70
C SER A 135 1.44 18.76 18.38
N ARG A 136 1.32 19.31 17.16
CA ARG A 136 0.13 20.00 16.65
C ARG A 136 -0.63 19.22 15.59
N CYS A 137 -0.15 18.04 15.20
CA CYS A 137 -0.87 17.18 14.29
C CYS A 137 -2.19 16.75 14.92
N ARG A 138 -3.23 16.70 14.10
CA ARG A 138 -4.47 16.02 14.45
C ARG A 138 -4.62 14.82 13.54
N PRO A 139 -5.13 13.68 14.03
CA PRO A 139 -5.51 12.57 13.17
C PRO A 139 -6.42 13.06 12.03
N LEU A 140 -6.25 12.48 10.86
CA LEU A 140 -7.17 12.73 9.75
C LEU A 140 -8.53 12.13 10.09
N SER A 141 -9.58 12.91 9.85
CA SER A 141 -10.95 12.45 9.87
C SER A 141 -11.34 12.02 8.47
N TYR A 142 -12.07 10.91 8.34
CA TYR A 142 -12.54 10.44 7.03
C TYR A 142 -14.05 10.54 6.98
N LYS A 143 -14.57 11.09 5.89
CA LYS A 143 -15.99 11.23 5.63
C LYS A 143 -16.40 10.13 4.67
N LEU A 144 -17.24 9.22 5.15
CA LEU A 144 -17.83 8.14 4.38
C LEU A 144 -19.22 8.56 3.91
N SER A 145 -19.43 8.52 2.60
CA SER A 145 -20.73 8.68 1.96
C SER A 145 -21.19 7.35 1.36
N ARG A 146 -22.51 7.12 1.37
CA ARG A 146 -23.15 5.95 0.75
C ARG A 146 -24.36 6.40 -0.05
N SER A 147 -24.65 5.72 -1.15
CA SER A 147 -25.92 5.80 -1.87
C SER A 147 -26.55 4.42 -1.99
N PRO A 148 -27.77 4.15 -1.47
CA PRO A 148 -28.62 5.07 -0.70
C PRO A 148 -27.97 5.57 0.60
N PRO A 149 -28.32 6.79 1.08
CA PRO A 149 -27.68 7.42 2.23
C PRO A 149 -27.80 6.62 3.53
N PHE A 150 -26.86 6.81 4.45
CA PHE A 150 -26.95 6.28 5.80
C PHE A 150 -28.15 6.91 6.54
N HIS A 151 -28.98 6.10 7.20
CA HIS A 151 -30.05 6.63 8.04
C HIS A 151 -29.51 6.87 9.47
N PRO A 152 -29.78 8.01 10.14
CA PRO A 152 -30.56 9.19 9.71
C PRO A 152 -29.71 10.35 9.16
N ARG A 153 -28.37 10.30 9.23
CA ARG A 153 -27.48 11.47 9.02
C ARG A 153 -26.86 11.58 7.62
N GLY A 154 -27.12 10.63 6.72
CA GLY A 154 -26.65 10.60 5.34
C GLY A 154 -25.16 10.31 5.15
N GLN A 155 -24.32 10.66 6.12
CA GLN A 155 -22.86 10.51 6.11
C GLN A 155 -22.35 10.07 7.48
N VAL A 156 -21.22 9.36 7.46
CA VAL A 156 -20.52 8.91 8.67
C VAL A 156 -19.14 9.54 8.69
N VAL A 157 -18.72 10.04 9.85
CA VAL A 157 -17.33 10.47 10.08
C VAL A 157 -16.61 9.35 10.82
N VAL A 158 -15.52 8.86 10.24
CA VAL A 158 -14.64 7.85 10.79
C VAL A 158 -13.43 8.58 11.37
N ASP A 159 -13.45 8.70 12.70
CA ASP A 159 -12.37 9.29 13.48
C ASP A 159 -11.65 8.16 14.23
N GLY A 160 -10.32 8.09 14.10
CA GLY A 160 -9.51 7.17 14.87
C GLY A 160 -8.46 6.38 14.09
N PRO A 161 -7.63 5.59 14.78
CA PRO A 161 -6.47 4.92 14.20
C PRO A 161 -6.84 3.75 13.29
N SER A 162 -7.97 3.06 13.54
CA SER A 162 -8.35 1.86 12.77
C SER A 162 -8.81 2.16 11.35
N ARG A 163 -9.24 3.41 11.07
CA ARG A 163 -9.76 3.87 9.76
C ARG A 163 -10.75 2.90 9.11
N SER A 164 -11.53 2.21 9.94
CA SER A 164 -12.45 1.17 9.53
C SER A 164 -13.88 1.54 9.93
N PHE A 165 -14.84 1.09 9.13
CA PHE A 165 -16.26 1.26 9.38
C PHE A 165 -17.01 0.00 8.98
N VAL A 166 -17.96 -0.43 9.81
CA VAL A 166 -18.79 -1.60 9.52
C VAL A 166 -20.22 -1.12 9.30
N ASP A 167 -20.69 -1.26 8.06
CA ASP A 167 -22.07 -0.93 7.72
C ASP A 167 -23.01 -2.08 8.11
N ARG A 168 -23.82 -1.85 9.14
CA ARG A 168 -24.82 -2.82 9.62
C ARG A 168 -26.23 -2.55 9.10
N SER A 169 -26.38 -1.57 8.20
CA SER A 169 -27.66 -1.12 7.66
C SER A 169 -27.88 -1.56 6.22
N VAL A 170 -27.11 -2.55 5.74
CA VAL A 170 -27.24 -3.13 4.41
C VAL A 170 -28.39 -4.13 4.38
N GLU A 171 -29.13 -4.14 3.28
CA GLU A 171 -30.25 -5.03 3.03
C GLU A 171 -29.90 -6.06 1.95
N PRO A 172 -30.29 -7.35 2.08
CA PRO A 172 -29.99 -8.38 1.09
C PRO A 172 -30.45 -8.01 -0.32
N GLY A 173 -29.55 -8.15 -1.30
CA GLY A 173 -29.82 -7.83 -2.70
C GLY A 173 -29.83 -6.34 -3.05
N ALA A 174 -29.73 -5.43 -2.09
CA ALA A 174 -29.61 -4.01 -2.35
C ALA A 174 -28.17 -3.63 -2.77
N THR A 175 -28.07 -2.71 -3.72
CA THR A 175 -26.79 -2.16 -4.19
C THR A 175 -26.50 -0.82 -3.52
N TYR A 176 -25.26 -0.66 -3.07
CA TYR A 176 -24.73 0.51 -2.39
C TYR A 176 -23.51 1.03 -3.11
N VAL A 177 -23.37 2.35 -3.18
CA VAL A 177 -22.18 3.02 -3.70
C VAL A 177 -21.52 3.78 -2.56
N TYR A 178 -20.28 3.40 -2.20
CA TYR A 178 -19.50 4.03 -1.13
C TYR A 178 -18.40 4.92 -1.71
N GLN A 179 -18.15 6.05 -1.06
CA GLN A 179 -17.00 6.91 -1.33
C GLN A 179 -16.44 7.46 -0.03
N VAL A 180 -15.13 7.69 -0.02
CA VAL A 180 -14.41 8.25 1.13
C VAL A 180 -13.75 9.56 0.74
N ALA A 181 -13.89 10.59 1.57
CA ALA A 181 -13.13 11.83 1.47
C ALA A 181 -12.37 12.08 2.78
N VAL A 182 -11.24 12.76 2.71
CA VAL A 182 -10.54 13.24 3.90
C VAL A 182 -11.19 14.54 4.34
N SER A 183 -11.62 14.62 5.60
CA SER A 183 -12.14 15.84 6.21
C SER A 183 -11.06 16.48 7.08
N THR A 184 -10.77 17.75 6.80
CA THR A 184 -9.76 18.55 7.52
C THR A 184 -10.38 19.83 8.06
N THR A 185 -9.62 20.58 8.87
CA THR A 185 -10.05 21.92 9.30
C THR A 185 -10.22 22.92 8.16
N TYR A 186 -9.64 22.64 6.99
CA TYR A 186 -9.71 23.49 5.80
C TYR A 186 -10.81 23.08 4.81
N GLY A 187 -11.55 22.01 5.12
CA GLY A 187 -12.58 21.44 4.26
C GLY A 187 -12.34 19.98 3.91
N ASP A 188 -13.23 19.44 3.07
CA ASP A 188 -13.19 18.06 2.59
C ASP A 188 -12.39 17.95 1.29
N SER A 189 -11.67 16.84 1.11
CA SER A 189 -11.01 16.50 -0.15
C SER A 189 -12.02 16.10 -1.23
N GLN A 190 -11.51 15.93 -2.46
CA GLN A 190 -12.28 15.19 -3.47
C GLN A 190 -12.59 13.77 -2.98
N PRO A 191 -13.79 13.22 -3.28
CA PRO A 191 -14.13 11.84 -2.94
C PRO A 191 -13.26 10.84 -3.72
N SER A 192 -13.04 9.67 -3.12
CA SER A 192 -12.46 8.53 -3.80
C SER A 192 -13.29 8.08 -5.01
N PRO A 193 -12.71 7.29 -5.92
CA PRO A 193 -13.49 6.48 -6.85
C PRO A 193 -14.58 5.67 -6.10
N PRO A 194 -15.75 5.46 -6.72
CA PRO A 194 -16.86 4.76 -6.09
C PRO A 194 -16.60 3.26 -5.94
N LEU A 195 -16.84 2.73 -4.74
CA LEU A 195 -16.96 1.30 -4.49
C LEU A 195 -18.44 0.90 -4.62
N VAL A 196 -18.75 0.04 -5.58
CA VAL A 196 -20.11 -0.50 -5.77
C VAL A 196 -20.19 -1.88 -5.12
N TYR A 197 -21.12 -2.06 -4.19
CA TYR A 197 -21.32 -3.31 -3.45
C TYR A 197 -22.79 -3.71 -3.46
N THR A 198 -23.08 -4.98 -3.73
CA THR A 198 -24.44 -5.51 -3.58
C THR A 198 -24.44 -6.52 -2.44
N HIS A 199 -25.33 -6.39 -1.46
CA HIS A 199 -25.28 -7.29 -0.32
C HIS A 199 -25.62 -8.73 -0.74
N GLY A 200 -24.68 -9.65 -0.52
CA GLY A 200 -24.74 -11.03 -0.99
C GLY A 200 -24.15 -11.27 -2.37
N SER A 201 -23.61 -10.25 -3.05
CA SER A 201 -22.75 -10.49 -4.21
C SER A 201 -21.42 -11.08 -3.78
N PRO A 202 -20.81 -11.95 -4.60
CA PRO A 202 -19.47 -12.47 -4.35
C PRO A 202 -18.45 -11.33 -4.30
N TYR A 203 -17.48 -11.44 -3.42
CA TYR A 203 -16.35 -10.52 -3.31
C TYR A 203 -15.16 -11.22 -2.68
N CYS A 204 -13.96 -10.73 -2.99
CA CYS A 204 -12.74 -11.26 -2.41
C CYS A 204 -12.69 -11.08 -0.88
N GLY A 205 -12.33 -12.14 -0.18
CA GLY A 205 -12.31 -12.23 1.28
C GLY A 205 -13.65 -12.64 1.89
N ASP A 206 -14.56 -13.25 1.12
CA ASP A 206 -15.86 -13.73 1.62
C ASP A 206 -15.88 -15.20 2.06
N ALA A 207 -14.70 -15.84 2.04
CA ALA A 207 -14.42 -17.23 2.38
C ALA A 207 -15.00 -18.25 1.38
N ALA A 208 -15.32 -17.81 0.15
CA ALA A 208 -15.75 -18.69 -0.92
C ALA A 208 -15.16 -18.27 -2.27
N THR A 209 -14.65 -19.22 -3.05
CA THR A 209 -14.26 -18.97 -4.44
C THR A 209 -15.48 -18.99 -5.34
N HIS A 210 -15.67 -17.93 -6.13
CA HIS A 210 -16.83 -17.83 -7.02
C HIS A 210 -16.52 -18.13 -8.48
N GLU A 211 -17.53 -18.66 -9.18
CA GLU A 211 -17.48 -18.91 -10.62
C GLU A 211 -18.57 -18.14 -11.35
N ARG A 212 -18.24 -17.56 -12.50
CA ARG A 212 -19.20 -16.91 -13.39
C ARG A 212 -19.12 -17.53 -14.78
N GLN A 213 -20.23 -18.09 -15.24
CA GLN A 213 -20.33 -18.76 -16.57
C GLN A 213 -19.30 -19.89 -16.76
N GLY A 214 -19.00 -20.65 -15.70
CA GLY A 214 -18.06 -21.77 -15.73
C GLY A 214 -16.58 -21.37 -15.77
N LYS A 215 -16.26 -20.11 -15.47
CA LYS A 215 -14.89 -19.63 -15.25
C LYS A 215 -14.78 -19.07 -13.84
N SER A 216 -13.74 -19.48 -13.10
CA SER A 216 -13.41 -18.89 -11.80
C SER A 216 -13.21 -17.39 -11.95
N THR A 217 -13.92 -16.60 -11.13
CA THR A 217 -13.68 -15.16 -11.01
C THR A 217 -12.57 -14.85 -10.02
N GLU A 218 -12.28 -15.80 -9.13
CA GLU A 218 -11.27 -15.74 -8.08
C GLU A 218 -10.44 -17.03 -8.13
N GLU A 219 -9.13 -16.96 -7.93
CA GLU A 219 -8.25 -18.13 -7.92
C GLU A 219 -8.17 -18.78 -6.53
N CYS A 220 -8.42 -17.98 -5.49
CA CYS A 220 -8.49 -18.36 -4.09
C CYS A 220 -9.43 -17.39 -3.35
N ASP A 221 -9.86 -17.78 -2.15
CA ASP A 221 -10.45 -16.88 -1.16
C ASP A 221 -10.23 -17.52 0.23
N ASP A 222 -9.51 -16.83 1.12
CA ASP A 222 -9.21 -17.32 2.48
C ASP A 222 -10.00 -16.59 3.58
N GLY A 223 -11.05 -15.85 3.18
CA GLY A 223 -11.95 -15.17 4.10
C GLY A 223 -11.45 -13.84 4.62
N ASN A 224 -10.38 -13.29 4.03
CA ASN A 224 -9.93 -11.94 4.35
C ASN A 224 -9.23 -11.24 3.16
N LEU A 225 -8.69 -10.04 3.38
CA LEU A 225 -8.01 -9.22 2.36
C LEU A 225 -6.56 -8.91 2.78
N THR A 226 -5.98 -9.74 3.63
CA THR A 226 -4.60 -9.58 4.11
C THR A 226 -3.71 -10.32 3.14
N ASP A 227 -2.78 -9.64 2.48
CA ASP A 227 -1.81 -10.35 1.66
C ASP A 227 -0.77 -11.08 2.55
N GLY A 228 -0.13 -12.11 2.01
CA GLY A 228 0.95 -12.88 2.62
C GLY A 228 0.49 -14.12 3.40
N ASP A 229 -0.79 -14.45 3.39
CA ASP A 229 -1.38 -15.64 4.02
C ASP A 229 -1.84 -16.70 3.00
N GLY A 230 -1.61 -16.45 1.70
CA GLY A 230 -1.82 -17.40 0.62
C GLY A 230 -2.84 -16.98 -0.42
N CYS A 231 -3.68 -16.00 -0.12
CA CYS A 231 -4.57 -15.38 -1.09
C CYS A 231 -4.41 -13.85 -1.08
N SER A 232 -4.11 -13.26 -2.24
CA SER A 232 -3.98 -11.81 -2.30
C SER A 232 -5.34 -11.13 -2.08
N SER A 233 -5.31 -9.85 -1.70
CA SER A 233 -6.49 -8.98 -1.59
C SER A 233 -7.30 -8.78 -2.90
N THR A 234 -6.80 -9.31 -4.01
CA THR A 234 -7.48 -9.39 -5.31
C THR A 234 -7.84 -10.81 -5.72
N CYS A 235 -7.75 -11.76 -4.79
CA CYS A 235 -8.10 -13.17 -4.97
C CYS A 235 -7.25 -13.91 -6.02
N HIS A 236 -5.95 -13.61 -6.01
CA HIS A 236 -4.93 -14.36 -6.74
C HIS A 236 -4.13 -15.23 -5.77
N VAL A 237 -3.80 -16.45 -6.19
CA VAL A 237 -2.94 -17.32 -5.39
C VAL A 237 -1.56 -16.70 -5.29
N GLU A 238 -1.06 -16.55 -4.08
CA GLU A 238 0.25 -15.95 -3.87
C GLU A 238 1.37 -16.93 -4.24
N ALA A 239 2.42 -16.41 -4.87
CA ALA A 239 3.48 -17.22 -5.49
C ALA A 239 4.20 -18.20 -4.54
N SER A 240 4.18 -17.96 -3.22
CA SER A 240 4.81 -18.83 -2.22
C SER A 240 3.86 -19.88 -1.62
N PHE A 241 2.61 -19.94 -2.07
CA PHE A 241 1.54 -20.78 -1.53
C PHE A 241 0.98 -21.80 -2.54
N VAL A 242 1.67 -21.98 -3.67
CA VAL A 242 1.40 -23.05 -4.65
C VAL A 242 2.06 -24.34 -4.17
N CYS A 243 1.25 -25.30 -3.70
CA CYS A 243 1.68 -26.64 -3.28
C CYS A 243 1.97 -27.58 -4.47
#